data_AF-A0A673XGR5-F1
#
_entry.id   AF-A0A673XGR5-F1
#
_cell.length_a   1.000
_cell.length_b   1.000
_cell.length_c   1.000
_cell.angle_alpha   90.00
_cell.angle_beta   90.00
_cell.angle_gamma   90.00
#
_symmetry.space_group_name_H-M   'P 1'
#
loop_
_entity.id
_entity.type
_entity.pdbx_description
1 polymer ?
#
loop_
_entity_poly.entity_id
_entity_poly.type
_entity_poly.pdbx_seq_one_letter_code
_entity_poly.pdbx_strand_id
1 'polypeptide(L)'
;MKVVNLKQAILQAWKERWSDYQWAINIKNNFPTGATWDYLNLAGALMEQAMIGPSPNPLILSYLKYAINSRMVSYSSVLLAISKVSLASFFYLSG
;
A
#
# COMPACT_ATOMS: atom_id res chain seq x y z
N MET A 1 1.26 -7.15 22.29
CA MET A 1 1.45 -7.17 20.82
C MET A 1 1.28 -5.76 20.30
N LYS A 2 2.30 -5.16 19.65
CA LYS A 2 2.11 -3.87 18.96
C LYS A 2 1.17 -4.15 17.79
N VAL A 3 -0.07 -3.69 17.88
CA VAL A 3 -0.97 -3.66 16.72
C VAL A 3 -0.42 -2.57 15.80
N VAL A 4 0.54 -2.93 14.95
CA VAL A 4 1.11 -1.95 14.03
C VAL A 4 0.06 -1.66 12.97
N ASN A 5 -0.43 -0.43 12.97
CA ASN A 5 -1.39 0.02 11.98
C ASN A 5 -0.66 0.24 10.65
N LEU A 6 -1.04 -0.54 9.65
CA LEU A 6 -0.42 -0.52 8.33
C LEU A 6 -0.42 0.87 7.69
N LYS A 7 -1.51 1.64 7.85
CA LYS A 7 -1.60 3.00 7.33
C LYS A 7 -0.58 3.93 7.99
N GLN A 8 -0.34 3.77 9.29
CA GLN A 8 0.67 4.57 10.01
C GLN A 8 2.09 4.24 9.54
N ALA A 9 2.40 2.95 9.32
CA ALA A 9 3.70 2.54 8.81
C ALA A 9 3.97 3.11 7.41
N ILE A 10 2.96 3.10 6.52
CA ILE A 10 3.06 3.68 5.17
C ILE A 10 3.22 5.22 5.26
N LEU A 11 2.45 5.88 6.12
CA LEU A 11 2.55 7.33 6.34
C LEU A 11 3.93 7.73 6.86
N GLN A 12 4.49 6.96 7.78
CA GLN A 12 5.84 7.20 8.30
C GLN A 12 6.88 7.05 7.18
N ALA A 13 6.83 5.96 6.42
CA ALA A 13 7.74 5.73 5.30
C ALA A 13 7.66 6.85 4.23
N TRP A 14 6.46 7.40 4.00
CA TRP A 14 6.28 8.54 3.11
C TRP A 14 6.84 9.84 3.69
N LYS A 15 6.57 10.12 4.97
CA LYS A 15 7.10 11.32 5.66
C LYS A 15 8.62 11.32 5.68
N GLU A 16 9.23 10.18 5.96
CA GLU A 16 10.69 10.01 6.01
C GLU A 16 11.32 9.75 4.63
N ARG A 17 10.52 9.73 3.55
CA ARG A 17 10.97 9.52 2.16
C ARG A 17 11.87 8.30 1.99
N TRP A 18 11.50 7.19 2.64
CA TRP A 18 12.27 5.94 2.54
C TRP A 18 12.39 5.46 1.10
N SER A 19 13.53 4.85 0.77
CA SER A 19 13.66 4.10 -0.48
C SER A 19 12.83 2.81 -0.45
N ASP A 20 12.52 2.25 -1.62
CA ASP A 20 11.76 0.98 -1.73
C ASP A 20 12.35 -0.13 -0.87
N TYR A 21 13.69 -0.22 -0.81
CA TYR A 21 14.40 -1.20 0.00
C TYR A 21 14.27 -0.94 1.51
N GLN A 22 14.46 0.32 1.94
CA GLN A 22 14.29 0.70 3.34
C GLN A 22 12.86 0.46 3.82
N TRP A 23 11.88 0.80 2.99
CA TRP A 23 10.48 0.52 3.25
C TRP A 23 10.23 -0.98 3.42
N ALA A 24 10.71 -1.80 2.49
CA ALA A 24 10.50 -3.24 2.53
C ALA A 24 11.09 -3.91 3.79
N ILE A 25 12.27 -3.47 4.24
CA ILE A 25 12.87 -3.98 5.49
C ILE A 25 12.05 -3.54 6.70
N ASN A 26 11.77 -2.24 6.81
CA ASN A 26 11.08 -1.70 7.99
C ASN A 26 9.65 -2.23 8.09
N ILE A 27 8.96 -2.41 6.97
CA ILE A 27 7.62 -2.99 6.98
C ILE A 27 7.69 -4.46 7.38
N LYS A 28 8.61 -5.26 6.84
CA LYS A 28 8.78 -6.67 7.26
C LYS A 28 9.08 -6.80 8.76
N ASN A 29 9.91 -5.93 9.32
CA ASN A 29 10.25 -5.94 10.75
C ASN A 29 9.08 -5.55 11.66
N ASN A 30 8.11 -4.79 11.13
CA ASN A 30 6.97 -4.30 11.90
C ASN A 30 5.79 -5.29 11.98
N PHE A 31 5.78 -6.37 11.18
CA PHE A 31 4.70 -7.34 11.16
C PHE A 31 5.20 -8.74 11.57
N PRO A 32 4.36 -9.52 12.30
CA PRO A 32 4.76 -10.84 12.77
C PRO A 32 5.02 -11.80 11.60
N THR A 33 6.10 -12.58 11.70
CA THR A 33 6.45 -13.66 10.77
C THR A 33 5.31 -14.66 10.67
N GLY A 34 4.73 -14.80 9.47
CA GLY A 34 3.59 -15.69 9.20
C GLY A 34 2.31 -14.97 8.76
N ALA A 35 2.23 -13.64 8.88
CA ALA A 35 1.13 -12.87 8.31
C ALA A 35 1.29 -12.74 6.77
N THR A 36 0.27 -13.17 6.03
CA THR A 36 0.21 -12.93 4.58
C THR A 36 -0.15 -11.46 4.33
N TRP A 37 0.66 -10.74 3.55
CA TRP A 37 0.41 -9.32 3.25
C TRP A 37 -0.92 -9.07 2.54
N ASP A 38 -1.41 -10.05 1.78
CA ASP A 38 -2.74 -10.03 1.17
C ASP A 38 -3.85 -10.03 2.23
N TYR A 39 -3.69 -10.80 3.32
CA TYR A 39 -4.63 -10.81 4.45
C TYR A 39 -4.64 -9.45 5.18
N LEU A 40 -3.49 -8.78 5.24
CA LEU A 40 -3.36 -7.43 5.79
C LEU A 40 -3.86 -6.34 4.81
N ASN A 41 -4.34 -6.72 3.62
CA ASN A 41 -4.78 -5.82 2.56
C ASN A 41 -3.71 -4.75 2.20
N LEU A 42 -2.44 -5.15 2.12
CA LEU A 42 -1.33 -4.23 1.84
C LEU A 42 -1.48 -3.50 0.51
N ALA A 43 -1.91 -4.20 -0.53
CA ALA A 43 -2.16 -3.60 -1.84
C ALA A 43 -3.24 -2.51 -1.76
N GLY A 44 -4.35 -2.77 -1.05
CA GLY A 44 -5.41 -1.79 -0.83
C GLY A 44 -4.94 -0.58 -0.02
N ALA A 45 -4.20 -0.80 1.08
CA ALA A 45 -3.71 0.29 1.91
C ALA A 45 -2.70 1.19 1.19
N LEU A 46 -1.79 0.61 0.39
CA LEU A 46 -0.87 1.38 -0.46
C LEU A 46 -1.63 2.14 -1.54
N MET A 47 -2.59 1.49 -2.21
CA MET A 47 -3.37 2.14 -3.27
C MET A 47 -4.21 3.30 -2.72
N GLU A 48 -4.93 3.10 -1.61
CA GLU A 48 -5.69 4.15 -0.93
C GLU A 48 -4.78 5.34 -0.58
N GLN A 49 -3.64 5.08 0.06
CA GLN A 49 -2.70 6.13 0.46
C GLN A 49 -2.06 6.84 -0.75
N ALA A 50 -1.84 6.13 -1.86
CA ALA A 50 -1.33 6.71 -3.09
C ALA A 50 -2.34 7.70 -3.70
N MET A 51 -3.64 7.43 -3.57
CA MET A 51 -4.70 8.30 -4.12
C MET A 51 -5.06 9.48 -3.21
N ILE A 52 -4.44 9.62 -2.03
CA ILE A 52 -4.66 10.79 -1.17
C ILE A 52 -3.96 12.00 -1.79
N GLY A 53 -4.76 12.91 -2.35
CA GLY A 53 -4.31 14.16 -2.95
C GLY A 53 -4.86 14.35 -4.37
N PRO A 54 -4.50 15.45 -5.04
CA PRO A 54 -4.96 15.74 -6.40
C PRO A 54 -4.34 14.83 -7.47
N SER A 55 -3.25 14.13 -7.15
CA SER A 55 -2.54 13.24 -8.05
C SER A 55 -1.96 12.04 -7.29
N PRO A 56 -1.88 10.85 -7.91
CA PRO A 56 -1.25 9.68 -7.32
C PRO A 56 0.17 9.94 -6.81
N ASN A 57 0.43 9.56 -5.57
CA ASN A 57 1.74 9.73 -4.94
C ASN A 57 2.77 8.73 -5.52
N PRO A 58 3.82 9.22 -6.22
CA PRO A 58 4.76 8.35 -6.93
C PRO A 58 5.59 7.47 -5.99
N LEU A 59 5.87 7.92 -4.76
CA LEU A 59 6.64 7.15 -3.78
C LEU A 59 5.83 5.95 -3.26
N ILE A 60 4.54 6.15 -2.99
CA ILE A 60 3.69 5.04 -2.55
C ILE A 60 3.47 4.04 -3.70
N LEU A 61 3.38 4.53 -4.94
CA LEU A 61 3.32 3.67 -6.11
C LEU A 61 4.62 2.87 -6.33
N SER A 62 5.78 3.42 -6.01
CA SER A 62 7.04 2.67 -6.08
C SER A 62 7.08 1.53 -5.06
N TYR A 63 6.55 1.74 -3.85
CA TYR A 63 6.37 0.67 -2.86
C TYR A 63 5.41 -0.42 -3.36
N LEU A 64 4.29 -0.05 -3.98
CA LEU A 64 3.36 -1.01 -4.57
C LEU A 64 4.02 -1.82 -5.70
N LYS A 65 4.77 -1.16 -6.59
CA LYS A 65 5.56 -1.82 -7.64
C LYS A 65 6.58 -2.79 -7.05
N TYR A 66 7.29 -2.38 -6.01
CA TYR A 66 8.23 -3.23 -5.30
C TYR A 66 7.53 -4.44 -4.67
N ALA A 67 6.38 -4.23 -4.01
CA ALA A 67 5.61 -5.29 -3.37
C ALA A 67 5.16 -6.37 -4.37
N ILE A 68 4.80 -5.97 -5.59
CA ILE A 68 4.47 -6.89 -6.69
C ILE A 68 5.71 -7.66 -7.13
N ASN A 69 6.81 -6.96 -7.44
CA ASN A 69 8.04 -7.58 -7.95
C ASN A 69 8.68 -8.54 -6.94
N SER A 70 8.57 -8.23 -5.65
CA SER A 70 9.08 -9.06 -4.55
C SER A 70 8.09 -10.14 -4.08
N ARG A 71 6.93 -10.27 -4.74
CA ARG A 71 5.84 -11.20 -4.38
C ARG A 71 5.36 -11.05 -2.94
N MET A 72 5.47 -9.85 -2.37
CA MET A 72 4.88 -9.55 -1.07
C MET A 72 3.35 -9.58 -1.17
N VAL A 73 2.78 -9.05 -2.25
CA VAL A 73 1.34 -9.07 -2.55
C VAL A 73 1.06 -9.87 -3.82
N SER A 74 -0.12 -10.47 -3.90
CA SER A 74 -0.57 -11.14 -5.13
C SER A 74 -1.10 -10.14 -6.15
N TYR A 75 -0.94 -10.48 -7.44
CA TYR A 75 -1.51 -9.70 -8.55
C TYR A 75 -3.04 -9.53 -8.42
N SER A 76 -3.73 -10.58 -7.96
CA SER A 76 -5.17 -10.55 -7.68
C SER A 76 -5.55 -9.46 -6.68
N SER A 77 -4.83 -9.32 -5.57
CA SER A 77 -5.08 -8.27 -4.57
C SER A 77 -4.89 -6.88 -5.15
N VAL A 78 -3.90 -6.70 -6.02
CA VAL A 78 -3.64 -5.41 -6.68
C VAL A 78 -4.73 -5.06 -7.68
N LEU A 79 -5.18 -6.02 -8.51
CA LEU A 79 -6.29 -5.80 -9.44
C LEU A 79 -7.58 -5.44 -8.69
N LEU A 80 -7.87 -6.11 -7.56
CA LEU A 80 -8.99 -5.77 -6.70
C LEU A 80 -8.86 -4.38 -6.05
N ALA A 81 -7.64 -3.96 -5.69
CA ALA A 81 -7.40 -2.61 -5.16
C ALA A 81 -7.64 -1.54 -6.24
N ILE A 82 -7.17 -1.79 -7.46
CA ILE A 82 -7.40 -0.90 -8.61
C ILE A 82 -8.88 -0.79 -8.94
N SER A 83 -9.61 -1.91 -8.99
CA SER A 83 -11.05 -1.89 -9.30
C SER A 83 -11.85 -1.08 -8.30
N LYS A 84 -11.50 -1.14 -7.01
CA LYS A 84 -12.12 -0.34 -5.94
C LYS A 84 -11.89 1.16 -6.11
N VAL A 85 -10.66 1.56 -6.47
CA VAL A 85 -10.35 2.98 -6.72
C VAL A 85 -11.09 3.49 -7.94
N SER A 86 -11.14 2.71 -9.03
CA SER A 86 -11.88 3.08 -10.23
C SER A 86 -13.37 3.30 -9.96
N LEU A 87 -13.98 2.46 -9.12
CA LEU A 87 -15.37 2.62 -8.70
C LEU A 87 -15.56 3.90 -7.88
N ALA A 88 -14.67 4.18 -6.93
CA ALA A 88 -14.75 5.40 -6.12
C ALA A 88 -14.70 6.66 -7.00
N SER A 89 -13.75 6.74 -7.94
CA SER A 89 -13.65 7.88 -8.86
C SER A 89 -14.89 8.06 -9.75
N PHE A 90 -15.54 6.96 -10.16
CA PHE A 90 -16.78 7.01 -10.94
C PHE A 90 -17.95 7.63 -10.14
N PHE A 91 -18.10 7.25 -8.86
CA PHE A 91 -19.12 7.84 -8.00
C PHE A 91 -18.88 9.33 -7.70
N TYR A 92 -17.62 9.76 -7.55
CA TYR A 92 -17.28 11.17 -7.34
C TYR A 92 -17.53 12.07 -8.57
N LEU A 93 -17.54 11.51 -9.78
CA LEU A 93 -17.78 12.26 -11.03
C LEU A 93 -19.25 12.22 -11.48
N SER A 94 -20.08 11.40 -10.85
CA SER A 94 -21.49 11.19 -11.23
C SER A 94 -22.51 11.88 -10.31
N GLY A 95 -22.04 12.68 -9.33
CA GLY A 95 -22.86 13.47 -8.41
C GLY A 95 -22.46 14.94 -8.43
#